data_AF-A0A660LGA4-F1
#
_entry.id   AF-A0A660LGA4-F1
#
_cell.length_a   1.000
_cell.length_b   1.000
_cell.length_c   1.000
_cell.angle_alpha   90.00
_cell.angle_beta   90.00
_cell.angle_gamma   90.00
#
_symmetry.space_group_name_H-M   'P 1'
#
loop_
_entity.id
_entity.type
_entity.pdbx_description
1 polymer ?
#
loop_
_entity_poly.entity_id
_entity_poly.type
_entity_poly.pdbx_seq_one_letter_code
_entity_poly.pdbx_strand_id
1 'polypeptide(L)'
;MAAILLGFALLDEHSPAAVVNRAVGGSFIVCGLVVWQRRPDTRTGALMTATGFLDLIPQLLGESGAPALHTLGEAFANVWLAGFGALVLSFPSGRLKGFDRVLVGAWVFGTLIWQIVWLLFLPGDDNVLALWPDAGAADAIDTAQRWFNTLVGTAIAAVALARWWRAGPALRALLLPSLAGALAIIVLAVHSYSSLLVGDWMRPTQELTAFVLFAVPVAFLFGMLRAQLARAGMADLVVALQRAPDEHTLGEILARTLHDPSLELVFWLPGFETYVDEDGRPFPPPADGRVLTPIEHDGVPVAALVHDAALTYEPDLLAGVCAAADVALAHTRLVQELSRSRVRIVEAGDAARRRIERDLHDGAQQRLVSLAIALRLTEDRIKEDPDTAVTLVAAARKELSESLEELRELARGIHPAVLEHGLATALSSLAIRSPTPVQVTCALDGPLPEAVELALYFVACEGLANVAKYAHADAAEVRVTRHGDEVEIEVRDDGVGGADGAGGSGLRGLADRVEALGGRLRVSSPAGAGTVLRAELPCGAGTRTLARS
;
A
#
# COMPACT_ATOMS: atom_id res chain seq x y z
N MET A 1 -28.26 14.89 -31.08
CA MET A 1 -28.11 16.21 -31.75
C MET A 1 -26.85 16.29 -32.61
N ALA A 2 -25.64 16.04 -32.08
CA ALA A 2 -24.40 16.01 -32.87
C ALA A 2 -24.40 14.98 -34.02
N ALA A 3 -24.90 13.76 -33.79
CA ALA A 3 -25.06 12.74 -34.85
C ALA A 3 -26.09 13.12 -35.93
N ILE A 4 -27.06 14.00 -35.59
CA ILE A 4 -28.10 14.47 -36.53
C ILE A 4 -27.56 15.61 -37.39
N LEU A 5 -26.74 16.51 -36.81
CA LEU A 5 -26.01 17.54 -37.54
C LEU A 5 -24.94 16.94 -38.47
N LEU A 6 -24.25 15.89 -38.01
CA LEU A 6 -23.26 15.15 -38.82
C LEU A 6 -23.93 14.44 -40.01
N GLY A 7 -25.13 13.87 -39.81
CA GLY A 7 -25.92 13.27 -40.87
C GLY A 7 -26.40 14.27 -41.92
N PHE A 8 -26.80 15.47 -41.52
CA PHE A 8 -27.20 16.53 -42.46
C PHE A 8 -26.03 17.11 -43.26
N ALA A 9 -24.86 17.28 -42.62
CA ALA A 9 -23.68 17.84 -43.28
C ALA A 9 -23.05 16.92 -44.34
N LEU A 10 -23.32 15.60 -44.29
CA LEU A 10 -22.75 14.62 -45.23
C LEU A 10 -23.61 14.35 -46.47
N LEU A 11 -24.86 14.79 -46.51
CA LEU A 11 -25.85 14.28 -47.47
C LEU A 11 -26.14 15.18 -48.69
N ASP A 12 -25.68 16.43 -48.73
CA ASP A 12 -26.19 17.42 -49.71
C ASP A 12 -25.16 17.94 -50.74
N GLU A 13 -24.02 17.28 -50.97
CA GLU A 13 -22.99 17.77 -51.92
C GLU A 13 -22.41 16.76 -52.90
N HIS A 14 -22.03 17.27 -54.08
CA HIS A 14 -21.52 16.50 -55.23
C HIS A 14 -19.99 16.35 -55.30
N SER A 15 -19.22 16.88 -54.33
CA SER A 15 -17.75 16.79 -54.35
C SER A 15 -17.21 15.84 -53.25
N PRO A 16 -16.43 14.80 -53.62
CA PRO A 16 -15.80 13.91 -52.63
C PRO A 16 -14.88 14.63 -51.63
N ALA A 17 -14.29 15.76 -52.03
CA ALA A 17 -13.39 16.54 -51.18
C ALA A 17 -14.12 17.24 -50.01
N ALA A 18 -15.31 17.79 -50.26
CA ALA A 18 -16.09 18.45 -49.21
C ALA A 18 -16.59 17.46 -48.15
N VAL A 19 -16.99 16.26 -48.57
CA VAL A 19 -17.36 15.16 -47.67
C VAL A 19 -16.21 14.81 -46.73
N VAL A 20 -14.99 14.71 -47.27
CA VAL A 20 -13.78 14.40 -46.49
C VAL A 20 -13.46 15.53 -45.49
N ASN A 21 -13.51 16.80 -45.90
CA ASN A 21 -13.25 17.92 -45.01
C ASN A 21 -14.26 18.01 -43.85
N ARG A 22 -15.56 17.84 -44.12
CA ARG A 22 -16.58 17.81 -43.05
C ARG A 22 -16.41 16.62 -42.11
N ALA A 23 -15.95 15.48 -42.62
CA ALA A 23 -15.63 14.32 -41.81
C ALA A 23 -14.48 14.60 -40.82
N VAL A 24 -13.52 15.45 -41.18
CA VAL A 24 -12.45 15.89 -40.26
C VAL A 24 -13.05 16.65 -39.07
N GLY A 25 -13.74 17.77 -39.29
CA GLY A 25 -14.37 18.54 -38.21
C GLY A 25 -15.34 17.70 -37.36
N GLY A 26 -16.13 16.86 -38.03
CA GLY A 26 -17.00 15.87 -37.40
C GLY A 26 -16.29 14.88 -36.48
N SER A 27 -15.14 14.36 -36.90
CA SER A 27 -14.34 13.44 -36.10
C SER A 27 -13.80 14.09 -34.81
N PHE A 28 -13.42 15.37 -34.87
CA PHE A 28 -13.03 16.16 -33.70
C PHE A 28 -14.19 16.31 -32.70
N ILE A 29 -15.40 16.60 -33.20
CA ILE A 29 -16.60 16.73 -32.35
C ILE A 29 -16.94 15.39 -31.68
N VAL A 30 -17.00 14.29 -32.44
CA VAL A 30 -17.38 12.97 -31.89
C VAL A 30 -16.34 12.48 -30.88
N CYS A 31 -15.06 12.49 -31.25
CA CYS A 31 -13.99 12.05 -30.34
C CYS A 31 -13.89 12.98 -29.11
N GLY A 32 -14.04 14.30 -29.30
CA GLY A 32 -14.04 15.30 -28.23
C GLY A 32 -15.17 15.09 -27.23
N LEU A 33 -16.39 14.81 -27.69
CA LEU A 33 -17.54 14.51 -26.83
C LEU A 33 -17.34 13.22 -26.03
N VAL A 34 -16.83 12.15 -26.66
CA VAL A 34 -16.52 10.89 -25.96
C VAL A 34 -15.46 11.12 -24.87
N VAL A 35 -14.42 11.88 -25.19
CA VAL A 35 -13.38 12.25 -24.23
C VAL A 35 -13.96 13.08 -23.09
N TRP A 36 -14.79 14.09 -23.40
CA TRP A 36 -15.38 14.97 -22.40
C TRP A 36 -16.30 14.19 -21.43
N GLN A 37 -17.10 13.26 -21.94
CA GLN A 37 -17.94 12.40 -21.09
C GLN A 37 -17.12 11.47 -20.20
N ARG A 38 -15.99 10.95 -20.71
CA ARG A 38 -15.15 10.00 -19.96
C ARG A 38 -14.16 10.64 -19.00
N ARG A 39 -13.74 11.89 -19.25
CA ARG A 39 -12.79 12.65 -18.42
C ARG A 39 -13.22 14.13 -18.29
N PRO A 40 -14.32 14.43 -17.58
CA PRO A 40 -14.81 15.80 -17.42
C PRO A 40 -13.81 16.73 -16.71
N ASP A 41 -12.88 16.18 -15.92
CA ASP A 41 -11.89 16.95 -15.17
C ASP A 41 -10.81 17.59 -16.04
N THR A 42 -10.63 17.07 -17.26
CA THR A 42 -9.67 17.60 -18.24
C THR A 42 -10.39 18.45 -19.28
N ARG A 43 -9.80 19.59 -19.65
CA ARG A 43 -10.38 20.48 -20.67
C ARG A 43 -10.15 19.99 -22.10
N THR A 44 -9.38 18.92 -22.29
CA THR A 44 -8.98 18.38 -23.60
C THR A 44 -10.19 18.01 -24.45
N GLY A 45 -11.19 17.31 -23.89
CA GLY A 45 -12.40 16.92 -24.62
C GLY A 45 -13.24 18.12 -25.07
N ALA A 46 -13.40 19.11 -24.19
CA ALA A 46 -14.10 20.35 -24.50
C ALA A 46 -13.38 21.18 -25.57
N LEU A 47 -12.06 21.32 -25.47
CA LEU A 47 -11.22 22.00 -26.47
C LEU A 47 -11.29 21.30 -27.82
N MET A 48 -11.18 19.98 -27.84
CA MET A 48 -11.25 19.17 -29.05
C MET A 48 -12.62 19.30 -29.74
N THR A 49 -13.70 19.30 -28.95
CA THR A 49 -15.07 19.53 -29.44
C THR A 49 -15.20 20.95 -30.00
N ALA A 50 -14.68 21.95 -29.30
CA ALA A 50 -14.68 23.34 -29.76
C ALA A 50 -13.89 23.50 -31.06
N THR A 51 -12.72 22.88 -31.20
CA THR A 51 -11.92 22.90 -32.44
C THR A 51 -12.70 22.31 -33.62
N GLY A 52 -13.44 21.22 -33.42
CA GLY A 52 -14.28 20.66 -34.48
C GLY A 52 -15.45 21.57 -34.87
N PHE A 53 -16.05 22.30 -33.94
CA PHE A 53 -17.07 23.32 -34.26
C PHE A 53 -16.48 24.55 -34.95
N LEU A 54 -15.29 25.00 -34.52
CA LEU A 54 -14.55 26.09 -35.15
C LEU A 54 -14.16 25.76 -36.60
N ASP A 55 -13.99 24.48 -36.93
CA ASP A 55 -13.74 24.02 -38.29
C ASP A 55 -15.05 23.94 -39.10
N LEU A 56 -16.09 23.33 -38.54
CA LEU A 56 -17.33 23.01 -39.28
C LEU A 56 -18.26 24.22 -39.51
N ILE A 57 -18.45 25.09 -38.50
CA ILE A 57 -19.42 26.19 -38.59
C ILE A 57 -19.06 27.20 -39.69
N PRO A 58 -17.80 27.67 -39.80
CA PRO A 58 -17.43 28.62 -40.85
C PRO A 58 -17.62 28.07 -42.27
N GLN A 59 -17.40 26.76 -42.48
CA GLN A 59 -17.65 26.10 -43.76
C GLN A 59 -19.14 26.17 -44.14
N LEU A 60 -20.04 25.82 -43.22
CA LEU A 60 -21.49 25.89 -43.44
C LEU A 60 -21.99 27.33 -43.66
N LEU A 61 -21.36 28.32 -43.02
CA LEU A 61 -21.67 29.73 -43.24
C LEU A 61 -21.19 30.21 -44.62
N GLY A 62 -20.00 29.78 -45.05
CA GLY A 62 -19.43 30.08 -46.36
C GLY A 62 -20.26 29.55 -47.53
N GLU A 63 -20.94 28.42 -47.34
CA GLU A 63 -21.81 27.81 -48.35
C GLU A 63 -23.21 28.46 -48.43
N SER A 64 -23.52 29.35 -47.50
CA SER A 64 -24.81 30.03 -47.52
C SER A 64 -24.89 31.04 -48.67
N GLY A 65 -26.04 31.14 -49.32
CA GLY A 65 -26.28 32.13 -50.39
C GLY A 65 -26.43 33.58 -49.89
N ALA A 66 -26.14 33.88 -48.62
CA ALA A 66 -26.30 35.20 -48.04
C ALA A 66 -24.92 35.86 -47.84
N PRO A 67 -24.64 37.03 -48.47
CA PRO A 67 -23.33 37.67 -48.41
C PRO A 67 -22.77 37.89 -46.99
N ALA A 68 -23.63 38.32 -46.07
CA ALA A 68 -23.22 38.54 -44.68
C ALA A 68 -22.78 37.25 -43.96
N LEU A 69 -23.45 36.13 -44.24
CA LEU A 69 -23.09 34.83 -43.66
C LEU A 69 -21.85 34.25 -44.34
N HIS A 70 -21.71 34.42 -45.67
CA HIS A 70 -20.50 34.06 -46.40
C HIS A 70 -19.26 34.79 -45.83
N THR A 71 -19.35 36.11 -45.68
CA THR A 71 -18.27 36.93 -45.08
C THR A 71 -17.94 36.50 -43.65
N LEU A 72 -18.95 36.15 -42.84
CA LEU A 72 -18.72 35.61 -41.49
C LEU A 72 -18.03 34.24 -41.56
N GLY A 73 -18.38 33.39 -42.51
CA GLY A 73 -17.68 32.13 -42.76
C GLY A 73 -16.20 32.38 -43.05
N GLU A 74 -15.88 33.29 -43.98
CA GLU A 74 -14.49 33.62 -44.30
C GLU A 74 -13.72 34.25 -43.12
N ALA A 75 -14.37 35.09 -42.30
CA ALA A 75 -13.75 35.72 -41.15
C ALA A 75 -13.29 34.71 -40.09
N PHE A 76 -13.99 33.58 -39.97
CA PHE A 76 -13.70 32.53 -38.99
C PHE A 76 -13.06 31.27 -39.60
N ALA A 77 -12.86 31.21 -40.91
CA ALA A 77 -12.41 30.03 -41.65
C ALA A 77 -11.10 29.42 -41.11
N ASN A 78 -10.22 30.24 -40.54
CA ASN A 78 -8.89 29.81 -40.06
C ASN A 78 -8.79 29.68 -38.54
N VAL A 79 -9.83 30.03 -37.78
CA VAL A 79 -9.77 30.09 -36.30
C VAL A 79 -9.59 28.72 -35.67
N TRP A 80 -10.04 27.66 -36.35
CA TRP A 80 -9.85 26.29 -35.90
C TRP A 80 -8.37 25.91 -35.74
N LEU A 81 -7.45 26.50 -36.54
CA LEU A 81 -6.02 26.27 -36.41
C LEU A 81 -5.49 26.69 -35.04
N ALA A 82 -5.95 27.83 -34.52
CA ALA A 82 -5.60 28.27 -33.17
C ALA A 82 -6.17 27.33 -32.09
N GLY A 83 -7.40 26.86 -32.27
CA GLY A 83 -8.00 25.83 -31.41
C GLY A 83 -7.21 24.51 -31.43
N PHE A 84 -6.74 24.12 -32.62
CA PHE A 84 -5.91 22.93 -32.82
C PHE A 84 -4.53 23.07 -32.16
N GLY A 85 -3.86 24.21 -32.32
CA GLY A 85 -2.62 24.51 -31.61
C GLY A 85 -2.76 24.51 -30.10
N ALA A 86 -3.85 25.09 -29.60
CA ALA A 86 -4.17 25.04 -28.18
C ALA A 86 -4.35 23.60 -27.70
N LEU A 87 -5.01 22.75 -28.49
CA LEU A 87 -5.15 21.32 -28.19
C LEU A 87 -3.78 20.62 -28.12
N VAL A 88 -2.90 20.85 -29.10
CA VAL A 88 -1.55 20.23 -29.16
C VAL A 88 -0.67 20.63 -27.98
N LEU A 89 -0.64 21.91 -27.61
CA LEU A 89 0.21 22.41 -26.51
C LEU A 89 -0.36 22.16 -25.12
N SER A 90 -1.70 22.15 -24.99
CA SER A 90 -2.35 21.99 -23.69
C SER A 90 -2.47 20.52 -23.26
N PHE A 91 -2.35 19.58 -24.21
CA PHE A 91 -2.35 18.16 -23.93
C PHE A 91 -1.19 17.75 -23.00
N PRO A 92 -1.42 16.86 -22.00
CA PRO A 92 -2.69 16.18 -21.68
C PRO A 92 -3.64 16.97 -20.76
N SER A 93 -3.15 18.03 -20.11
CA SER A 93 -3.89 18.75 -19.06
C SER A 93 -5.10 19.58 -19.55
N GLY A 94 -5.12 19.96 -20.82
CA GLY A 94 -6.06 20.93 -21.38
C GLY A 94 -5.84 22.36 -20.90
N ARG A 95 -4.69 22.68 -20.28
CA ARG A 95 -4.35 24.04 -19.82
C ARG A 95 -3.04 24.54 -20.44
N LEU A 96 -3.06 25.76 -20.96
CA LEU A 96 -1.88 26.45 -21.51
C LEU A 96 -1.07 27.10 -20.38
N LYS A 97 0.26 26.92 -20.39
CA LYS A 97 1.19 27.46 -19.39
C LYS A 97 2.24 28.38 -20.02
N GLY A 98 2.59 29.46 -19.32
CA GLY A 98 3.69 30.35 -19.69
C GLY A 98 3.70 30.76 -21.16
N PHE A 99 4.76 30.36 -21.87
CA PHE A 99 5.00 30.67 -23.28
C PHE A 99 3.96 30.07 -24.25
N ASP A 100 3.27 28.99 -23.87
CA ASP A 100 2.23 28.38 -24.74
C ASP A 100 1.09 29.34 -25.03
N ARG A 101 0.76 30.22 -24.06
CA ARG A 101 -0.28 31.23 -24.23
C ARG A 101 0.11 32.29 -25.25
N VAL A 102 1.41 32.60 -25.32
CA VAL A 102 1.95 33.56 -26.30
C VAL A 102 1.87 32.96 -27.69
N LEU A 103 2.25 31.70 -27.87
CA LEU A 103 2.16 31.02 -29.17
C LEU A 103 0.72 30.88 -29.65
N VAL A 104 -0.19 30.43 -28.78
CA VAL A 104 -1.62 30.32 -29.14
C VAL A 104 -2.23 31.69 -29.39
N GLY A 105 -1.90 32.70 -28.57
CA GLY A 105 -2.35 34.07 -28.78
C GLY A 105 -1.85 34.68 -30.10
N ALA A 106 -0.59 34.42 -30.46
CA ALA A 106 -0.05 34.78 -31.76
C ALA A 106 -0.83 34.08 -32.89
N TRP A 107 -1.15 32.80 -32.75
CA TRP A 107 -1.92 32.09 -33.77
C TRP A 107 -3.36 32.62 -33.89
N VAL A 108 -4.02 32.97 -32.78
CA VAL A 108 -5.33 33.65 -32.78
C VAL A 108 -5.24 34.99 -33.50
N PHE A 109 -4.18 35.78 -33.24
CA PHE A 109 -3.97 37.04 -33.95
C PHE A 109 -3.89 36.84 -35.46
N GLY A 110 -3.10 35.86 -35.92
CA GLY A 110 -2.95 35.57 -37.35
C GLY A 110 -4.15 34.88 -38.01
N THR A 111 -5.01 34.20 -37.26
CA THR A 111 -6.16 33.45 -37.81
C THR A 111 -7.50 34.17 -37.69
N LEU A 112 -7.59 35.18 -36.82
CA LEU A 112 -8.81 35.96 -36.61
C LEU A 112 -8.60 37.45 -36.92
N ILE A 113 -7.66 38.09 -36.22
CA ILE A 113 -7.51 39.56 -36.32
C ILE A 113 -6.95 39.93 -37.69
N TRP A 114 -5.90 39.26 -38.12
CA TRP A 114 -5.31 39.48 -39.45
C TRP A 114 -6.30 39.07 -40.56
N GLN A 115 -7.08 38.00 -40.36
CA GLN A 115 -8.11 37.57 -41.31
C GLN A 115 -9.15 38.67 -41.57
N ILE A 116 -9.59 39.37 -40.53
CA ILE A 116 -10.51 40.51 -40.66
C ILE A 116 -9.84 41.64 -41.44
N VAL A 117 -8.55 41.93 -41.20
CA VAL A 117 -7.82 42.96 -41.95
C VAL A 117 -7.78 42.61 -43.44
N TRP A 118 -7.53 41.34 -43.78
CA TRP A 118 -7.56 40.86 -45.17
C TRP A 118 -8.92 41.06 -45.84
N LEU A 119 -10.03 40.77 -45.14
CA LEU A 119 -11.39 40.99 -45.64
C LEU A 119 -11.70 42.46 -45.95
N LEU A 120 -11.03 43.42 -45.33
CA LEU A 120 -11.23 44.84 -45.65
C LEU A 120 -10.77 45.21 -47.07
N PHE A 121 -9.84 44.44 -47.64
CA PHE A 121 -9.24 44.67 -48.95
C PHE A 121 -9.68 43.68 -50.02
N LEU A 122 -10.23 42.52 -49.63
CA LEU A 122 -10.65 41.48 -50.56
C LEU A 122 -11.83 41.94 -51.44
N PRO A 123 -11.67 42.05 -52.77
CA PRO A 123 -12.77 42.38 -53.66
C PRO A 123 -13.70 41.19 -53.88
N GLY A 124 -15.02 41.40 -53.77
CA GLY A 124 -16.05 40.41 -54.09
C GLY A 124 -17.44 40.88 -53.67
N ASP A 125 -18.46 40.58 -54.47
CA ASP A 125 -19.86 41.01 -54.19
C ASP A 125 -20.44 40.34 -52.93
N ASP A 126 -19.87 39.19 -52.53
CA ASP A 126 -20.27 38.44 -51.34
C ASP A 126 -19.54 38.90 -50.06
N ASN A 127 -18.56 39.79 -50.17
CA ASN A 127 -17.80 40.32 -49.03
C ASN A 127 -18.36 41.66 -48.54
N VAL A 128 -19.17 41.63 -47.48
CA VAL A 128 -19.79 42.83 -46.91
C VAL A 128 -18.83 43.70 -46.09
N LEU A 129 -17.61 43.23 -45.81
CA LEU A 129 -16.59 43.95 -45.04
C LEU A 129 -15.57 44.67 -45.93
N ALA A 130 -15.65 44.55 -47.26
CA ALA A 130 -14.75 45.21 -48.19
C ALA A 130 -14.91 46.74 -48.14
N LEU A 131 -14.04 47.43 -47.39
CA LEU A 131 -14.03 48.89 -47.26
C LEU A 131 -13.06 49.55 -48.25
N TRP A 132 -11.95 48.89 -48.55
CA TRP A 132 -10.91 49.36 -49.47
C TRP A 132 -10.52 48.25 -50.46
N PRO A 133 -11.40 47.89 -51.42
CA PRO A 133 -11.16 46.78 -52.32
C PRO A 133 -9.89 47.02 -53.16
N ASP A 134 -8.86 46.21 -52.92
CA ASP A 134 -7.59 46.22 -53.65
C ASP A 134 -7.01 44.80 -53.64
N ALA A 135 -7.07 44.14 -54.81
CA ALA A 135 -6.58 42.78 -54.96
C ALA A 135 -5.08 42.65 -54.67
N GLY A 136 -4.28 43.69 -54.96
CA GLY A 136 -2.84 43.67 -54.71
C GLY A 136 -2.52 43.73 -53.22
N ALA A 137 -3.20 44.61 -52.48
CA ALA A 137 -3.10 44.64 -51.02
C ALA A 137 -3.61 43.34 -50.38
N ALA A 138 -4.75 42.80 -50.83
CA ALA A 138 -5.31 41.55 -50.32
C ALA A 138 -4.34 40.37 -50.50
N ASP A 139 -3.70 40.23 -51.68
CA ASP A 139 -2.73 39.16 -51.95
C ASP A 139 -1.45 39.29 -51.09
N ALA A 140 -0.95 40.52 -50.93
CA ALA A 140 0.19 40.79 -50.05
C ALA A 140 -0.12 40.48 -48.58
N ILE A 141 -1.32 40.82 -48.11
CA ILE A 141 -1.80 40.55 -46.76
C ILE A 141 -1.97 39.04 -46.55
N ASP A 142 -2.60 38.31 -47.49
CA ASP A 142 -2.76 36.84 -47.42
C ASP A 142 -1.40 36.15 -47.38
N THR A 143 -0.48 36.54 -48.27
CA THR A 143 0.88 35.99 -48.30
C THR A 143 1.58 36.19 -46.95
N ALA A 144 1.55 37.41 -46.41
CA ALA A 144 2.15 37.71 -45.10
C ALA A 144 1.50 36.93 -43.96
N GLN A 145 0.17 36.80 -43.99
CA GLN A 145 -0.61 36.04 -43.01
C GLN A 145 -0.26 34.54 -43.04
N ARG A 146 -0.12 33.93 -44.23
CA ARG A 146 0.29 32.53 -44.38
C ARG A 146 1.69 32.27 -43.83
N TRP A 147 2.65 33.16 -44.11
CA TRP A 147 4.00 33.08 -43.54
C TRP A 147 3.97 33.15 -42.02
N PHE A 148 3.22 34.12 -41.47
CA PHE A 148 3.08 34.29 -40.03
C PHE A 148 2.45 33.06 -39.36
N ASN A 149 1.31 32.58 -39.87
CA ASN A 149 0.62 31.41 -39.30
C ASN A 149 1.48 30.15 -39.36
N THR A 150 2.26 29.99 -40.42
CA THR A 150 3.13 28.83 -40.54
C THR A 150 4.35 28.92 -39.62
N LEU A 151 4.92 30.11 -39.42
CA LEU A 151 6.00 30.31 -38.45
C LEU A 151 5.52 30.00 -37.03
N VAL A 152 4.32 30.48 -36.66
CA VAL A 152 3.73 30.17 -35.36
C VAL A 152 3.40 28.68 -35.22
N GLY A 153 2.79 28.07 -36.24
CA GLY A 153 2.49 26.63 -36.26
C GLY A 153 3.74 25.76 -36.13
N THR A 154 4.80 26.06 -36.89
CA THR A 154 6.08 25.34 -36.79
C THR A 154 6.74 25.52 -35.43
N ALA A 155 6.65 26.70 -34.81
CA ALA A 155 7.09 26.91 -33.43
C ALA A 155 6.30 26.06 -32.43
N ILE A 156 4.97 25.95 -32.59
CA ILE A 156 4.11 25.07 -31.78
C ILE A 156 4.53 23.61 -31.94
N ALA A 157 4.72 23.14 -33.17
CA ALA A 157 5.18 21.78 -33.45
C ALA A 157 6.57 21.52 -32.85
N ALA A 158 7.48 22.49 -32.92
CA ALA A 158 8.81 22.39 -32.33
C ALA A 158 8.76 22.30 -30.79
N VAL A 159 7.87 23.06 -30.13
CA VAL A 159 7.67 22.95 -28.67
C VAL A 159 7.11 21.58 -28.29
N ALA A 160 6.12 21.08 -29.02
CA ALA A 160 5.56 19.74 -28.78
C ALA A 160 6.61 18.64 -28.98
N LEU A 161 7.42 18.73 -30.04
CA LEU A 161 8.50 17.80 -30.31
C LEU A 161 9.59 17.87 -29.23
N ALA A 162 10.00 19.06 -28.82
CA ALA A 162 10.98 19.24 -27.75
C ALA A 162 10.50 18.66 -26.41
N ARG A 163 9.20 18.81 -26.08
CA ARG A 163 8.59 18.18 -24.89
C ARG A 163 8.66 16.67 -24.95
N TRP A 164 8.31 16.09 -26.10
CA TRP A 164 8.39 14.63 -26.29
C TRP A 164 9.82 14.12 -26.19
N TRP A 165 10.80 14.82 -26.78
CA TRP A 165 12.22 14.46 -26.70
C TRP A 165 12.76 14.50 -25.26
N ARG A 166 12.38 15.51 -24.48
CA ARG A 166 12.81 15.67 -23.07
C ARG A 166 12.05 14.79 -22.07
N ALA A 167 10.91 14.24 -22.47
CA ALA A 167 10.06 13.42 -21.62
C ALA A 167 10.69 12.04 -21.32
N GLY A 168 10.44 11.52 -20.12
CA GLY A 168 10.71 10.12 -19.75
C GLY A 168 9.87 9.13 -20.58
N PRO A 169 10.21 7.82 -20.55
CA PRO A 169 9.58 6.81 -21.39
C PRO A 169 8.06 6.69 -21.18
N ALA A 170 7.58 6.80 -19.94
CA ALA A 170 6.14 6.79 -19.63
C ALA A 170 5.44 8.04 -20.18
N LEU A 171 6.01 9.22 -19.94
CA LEU A 171 5.47 10.49 -20.44
C LEU A 171 5.50 10.57 -21.98
N ARG A 172 6.50 9.98 -22.65
CA ARG A 172 6.57 9.90 -24.12
C ARG A 172 5.39 9.13 -24.71
N ALA A 173 5.00 8.02 -24.09
CA ALA A 173 3.84 7.24 -24.52
C ALA A 173 2.55 8.04 -24.35
N LEU A 174 2.42 8.78 -23.24
CA LEU A 174 1.28 9.66 -23.00
C LEU A 174 1.19 10.78 -24.04
N LEU A 175 2.31 11.40 -24.41
CA LEU A 175 2.39 12.54 -25.34
C LEU A 175 2.26 12.18 -26.83
N LEU A 176 2.11 10.90 -27.20
CA LEU A 176 1.93 10.47 -28.60
C LEU A 176 0.83 11.24 -29.37
N PRO A 177 -0.34 11.57 -28.79
CA PRO A 177 -1.33 12.37 -29.50
C PRO A 177 -0.86 13.80 -29.80
N SER A 178 -0.13 14.43 -28.87
CA SER A 178 0.47 15.75 -29.09
C SER A 178 1.52 15.69 -30.20
N LEU A 179 2.29 14.61 -30.29
CA LEU A 179 3.23 14.37 -31.39
C LEU A 179 2.52 14.18 -32.74
N ALA A 180 1.41 13.43 -32.77
CA ALA A 180 0.58 13.29 -33.98
C ALA A 180 0.02 14.64 -34.43
N GLY A 181 -0.44 15.47 -33.49
CA GLY A 181 -0.88 16.83 -33.78
C GLY A 181 0.25 17.74 -34.27
N ALA A 182 1.45 17.65 -33.69
CA ALA A 182 2.64 18.36 -34.15
C ALA A 182 3.01 17.97 -35.60
N LEU A 183 2.94 16.67 -35.92
CA LEU A 183 3.14 16.18 -37.29
C LEU A 183 2.08 16.73 -38.24
N ALA A 184 0.81 16.80 -37.83
CA ALA A 184 -0.26 17.41 -38.61
C ALA A 184 0.00 18.90 -38.89
N ILE A 185 0.50 19.65 -37.90
CA ILE A 185 0.87 21.06 -38.10
C ILE A 185 2.03 21.19 -39.10
N ILE A 186 3.02 20.28 -39.06
CA ILE A 186 4.12 20.26 -40.03
C ILE A 186 3.59 19.95 -41.43
N VAL A 187 2.67 19.00 -41.58
CA VAL A 187 2.04 18.67 -42.87
C VAL A 187 1.24 19.87 -43.41
N LEU A 188 0.47 20.56 -42.55
CA LEU A 188 -0.24 21.78 -42.91
C LEU A 188 0.71 22.91 -43.35
N ALA A 189 1.84 23.07 -42.67
CA ALA A 189 2.88 24.02 -43.04
C ALA A 189 3.45 23.70 -44.44
N VAL A 190 3.79 22.43 -44.69
CA VAL A 190 4.29 21.97 -45.99
C VAL A 190 3.25 22.17 -47.09
N HIS A 191 1.99 21.82 -46.84
CA HIS A 191 0.89 22.02 -47.79
C HIS A 191 0.74 23.52 -48.15
N SER A 192 0.76 24.41 -47.15
CA SER A 192 0.67 25.86 -47.36
C SER A 192 1.76 26.39 -48.29
N TYR A 193 3.00 25.88 -48.19
CA TYR A 193 4.13 26.32 -49.02
C TYR A 193 4.30 25.58 -50.35
N SER A 194 3.73 24.37 -50.48
CA SER A 194 3.78 23.64 -51.75
C SER A 194 3.17 24.48 -52.89
N SER A 195 2.15 25.29 -52.58
CA SER A 195 1.54 26.25 -53.51
C SER A 195 2.47 27.38 -53.99
N LEU A 196 3.53 27.69 -53.24
CA LEU A 196 4.46 28.80 -53.52
C LEU A 196 5.78 28.35 -54.16
N LEU A 197 6.21 27.09 -53.96
CA LEU A 197 7.55 26.62 -54.30
C LEU A 197 7.58 25.56 -55.41
N VAL A 198 6.52 24.78 -55.61
CA VAL A 198 6.55 23.62 -56.53
C VAL A 198 5.18 23.42 -57.20
N GLY A 199 5.11 23.51 -58.54
CA GLY A 199 3.87 23.29 -59.32
C GLY A 199 3.25 21.89 -59.14
N ASP A 200 1.99 21.70 -59.55
CA ASP A 200 1.15 20.48 -59.64
C ASP A 200 1.16 19.39 -58.52
N TRP A 201 1.98 19.47 -57.47
CA TRP A 201 1.94 18.55 -56.30
C TRP A 201 0.73 18.79 -55.35
N MET A 202 -0.27 19.55 -55.79
CA MET A 202 -1.39 19.99 -54.97
C MET A 202 -2.30 18.82 -54.53
N ARG A 203 -2.64 17.89 -55.43
CA ARG A 203 -3.55 16.77 -55.12
C ARG A 203 -3.02 15.80 -54.05
N PRO A 204 -1.79 15.23 -54.17
CA PRO A 204 -1.31 14.28 -53.16
C PRO A 204 -1.09 14.93 -51.79
N THR A 205 -0.77 16.23 -51.73
CA THR A 205 -0.61 16.94 -50.44
C THR A 205 -1.95 17.21 -49.76
N GLN A 206 -3.03 17.46 -50.52
CA GLN A 206 -4.39 17.61 -49.97
C GLN A 206 -4.91 16.30 -49.36
N GLU A 207 -4.77 15.18 -50.06
CA GLU A 207 -5.20 13.87 -49.56
C GLU A 207 -4.43 13.46 -48.30
N LEU A 208 -3.11 13.69 -48.29
CA LEU A 208 -2.27 13.44 -47.12
C LEU A 208 -2.68 14.30 -45.92
N THR A 209 -2.97 15.59 -46.15
CA THR A 209 -3.39 16.53 -45.09
C THR A 209 -4.70 16.09 -44.46
N ALA A 210 -5.70 15.75 -45.27
CA ALA A 210 -6.99 15.26 -44.79
C ALA A 210 -6.85 13.95 -43.99
N PHE A 211 -6.05 13.00 -44.49
CA PHE A 211 -5.78 11.74 -43.78
C PHE A 211 -5.13 11.97 -42.42
N VAL A 212 -4.10 12.82 -42.36
CA VAL A 212 -3.38 13.12 -41.11
C VAL A 212 -4.32 13.83 -40.12
N LEU A 213 -5.09 14.82 -40.56
CA LEU A 213 -6.04 15.51 -39.69
C LEU A 213 -7.15 14.59 -39.17
N PHE A 214 -7.63 13.64 -39.97
CA PHE A 214 -8.61 12.64 -39.52
C PHE A 214 -8.01 11.66 -38.51
N ALA A 215 -6.73 11.29 -38.67
CA ALA A 215 -6.04 10.38 -37.75
C ALA A 215 -5.77 11.02 -36.37
N VAL A 216 -5.62 12.34 -36.29
CA VAL A 216 -5.28 13.03 -35.03
C VAL A 216 -6.35 12.84 -33.95
N PRO A 217 -7.66 13.11 -34.19
CA PRO A 217 -8.72 12.84 -33.23
C PRO A 217 -8.75 11.42 -32.69
N VAL A 218 -8.50 10.46 -33.57
CA VAL A 218 -8.43 9.03 -33.22
C VAL A 218 -7.22 8.77 -32.33
N ALA A 219 -6.06 9.37 -32.63
CA ALA A 219 -4.86 9.27 -31.79
C ALA A 219 -5.10 9.86 -30.38
N PHE A 220 -5.75 11.03 -30.29
CA PHE A 220 -6.14 11.65 -29.01
C PHE A 220 -7.10 10.76 -28.21
N LEU A 221 -8.13 10.23 -28.87
CA LEU A 221 -9.08 9.31 -28.24
C LEU A 221 -8.37 8.03 -27.75
N PHE A 222 -7.56 7.40 -28.59
CA PHE A 222 -6.84 6.17 -28.24
C PHE A 222 -5.85 6.39 -27.09
N GLY A 223 -5.06 7.47 -27.14
CA GLY A 223 -4.11 7.82 -26.09
C GLY A 223 -4.77 8.02 -24.73
N MET A 224 -5.96 8.63 -24.70
CA MET A 224 -6.71 8.86 -23.47
C MET A 224 -7.45 7.62 -22.95
N LEU A 225 -7.96 6.78 -23.84
CA LEU A 225 -8.67 5.55 -23.47
C LEU A 225 -7.73 4.47 -22.95
N ARG A 226 -6.51 4.37 -23.51
CA ARG A 226 -5.51 3.41 -23.04
C ARG A 226 -5.16 3.60 -21.56
N ALA A 227 -5.14 4.86 -21.10
CA ALA A 227 -4.91 5.20 -19.70
C ALA A 227 -6.06 4.82 -18.74
N GLN A 228 -7.22 4.37 -19.23
CA GLN A 228 -8.31 3.89 -18.35
C GLN A 228 -8.20 2.40 -18.01
N LEU A 229 -7.50 1.60 -18.81
CA LEU A 229 -7.40 0.15 -18.62
C LEU A 229 -6.52 -0.26 -17.42
N ALA A 230 -5.80 0.68 -16.80
CA ALA A 230 -4.97 0.44 -15.62
C ALA A 230 -5.78 0.22 -14.31
N ARG A 231 -7.10 0.51 -14.28
CA ARG A 231 -7.92 0.38 -13.05
C ARG A 231 -8.23 -1.07 -12.65
N ALA A 232 -8.14 -2.03 -13.57
CA ALA A 232 -8.55 -3.41 -13.32
C ALA A 232 -7.66 -4.14 -12.28
N GLY A 233 -6.48 -3.61 -11.94
CA GLY A 233 -5.52 -4.24 -11.03
C GLY A 233 -5.55 -3.74 -9.58
N MET A 234 -6.40 -2.77 -9.22
CA MET A 234 -6.38 -2.18 -7.86
C MET A 234 -6.72 -3.17 -6.75
N ALA A 235 -7.63 -4.13 -7.01
CA ALA A 235 -7.98 -5.17 -6.04
C ALA A 235 -6.79 -6.10 -5.77
N ASP A 236 -6.10 -6.52 -6.83
CA ASP A 236 -4.91 -7.35 -6.73
C ASP A 236 -3.75 -6.60 -6.06
N LEU A 237 -3.65 -5.29 -6.29
CA LEU A 237 -2.67 -4.43 -5.63
C LEU A 237 -2.86 -4.41 -4.11
N VAL A 238 -4.07 -4.17 -3.61
CA VAL A 238 -4.32 -4.12 -2.16
C VAL A 238 -3.92 -5.45 -1.50
N VAL A 239 -4.25 -6.58 -2.14
CA VAL A 239 -3.87 -7.91 -1.63
C VAL A 239 -2.36 -8.13 -1.67
N ALA A 240 -1.68 -7.68 -2.73
CA ALA A 240 -0.23 -7.79 -2.85
C ALA A 240 0.50 -6.94 -1.78
N LEU A 241 0.04 -5.70 -1.54
CA LEU A 241 0.64 -4.81 -0.55
C LEU A 241 0.42 -5.33 0.88
N GLN A 242 -0.73 -5.93 1.19
CA GLN A 242 -0.98 -6.54 2.51
C GLN A 242 -0.03 -7.71 2.84
N ARG A 243 0.53 -8.35 1.82
CA ARG A 243 1.47 -9.46 1.97
C ARG A 243 2.93 -9.02 1.94
N ALA A 244 3.20 -7.73 1.76
CA ALA A 244 4.57 -7.21 1.75
C ALA A 244 5.19 -7.37 3.15
N PRO A 245 6.32 -8.09 3.29
CA PRO A 245 6.95 -8.33 4.59
C PRO A 245 7.70 -7.12 5.13
N ASP A 246 8.13 -6.21 4.26
CA ASP A 246 8.95 -5.04 4.59
C ASP A 246 8.68 -3.84 3.65
N GLU A 247 9.20 -2.69 4.06
CA GLU A 247 9.04 -1.40 3.38
C GLU A 247 9.64 -1.36 1.97
N HIS A 248 10.75 -2.09 1.73
CA HIS A 248 11.41 -2.16 0.41
C HIS A 248 10.55 -2.94 -0.59
N THR A 249 10.02 -4.08 -0.16
CA THR A 249 9.09 -4.89 -0.97
C THR A 249 7.82 -4.11 -1.32
N LEU A 250 7.36 -3.24 -0.42
CA LEU A 250 6.23 -2.34 -0.68
C LEU A 250 6.55 -1.38 -1.82
N GLY A 251 7.72 -0.73 -1.79
CA GLY A 251 8.22 0.13 -2.86
C GLY A 251 8.26 -0.57 -4.22
N GLU A 252 8.79 -1.80 -4.27
CA GLU A 252 8.86 -2.59 -5.51
C GLU A 252 7.48 -2.93 -6.10
N ILE A 253 6.51 -3.32 -5.26
CA ILE A 253 5.15 -3.65 -5.71
C ILE A 253 4.47 -2.41 -6.28
N LEU A 254 4.62 -1.26 -5.62
CA LEU A 254 4.08 0.02 -6.07
C LEU A 254 4.71 0.43 -7.42
N ALA A 255 6.04 0.33 -7.54
CA ALA A 255 6.79 0.60 -8.76
C ALA A 255 6.31 -0.27 -9.94
N ARG A 256 6.16 -1.58 -9.73
CA ARG A 256 5.66 -2.51 -10.76
C ARG A 256 4.22 -2.20 -11.17
N THR A 257 3.36 -1.88 -10.21
CA THR A 257 1.93 -1.63 -10.49
C THR A 257 1.72 -0.32 -11.24
N LEU A 258 2.47 0.72 -10.86
CA LEU A 258 2.46 2.00 -11.55
C LEU A 258 3.30 2.00 -12.85
N HIS A 259 3.95 0.86 -13.17
CA HIS A 259 4.86 0.71 -14.31
C HIS A 259 5.97 1.79 -14.31
N ASP A 260 6.39 2.21 -13.13
CA ASP A 260 7.44 3.20 -12.91
C ASP A 260 8.58 2.55 -12.11
N PRO A 261 9.62 2.04 -12.78
CA PRO A 261 10.77 1.42 -12.11
C PRO A 261 11.64 2.43 -11.35
N SER A 262 11.42 3.73 -11.55
CA SER A 262 12.12 4.81 -10.83
C SER A 262 11.34 5.33 -9.63
N LEU A 263 10.20 4.71 -9.31
CA LEU A 263 9.40 5.06 -8.16
C LEU A 263 10.18 4.76 -6.88
N GLU A 264 10.22 5.74 -5.99
CA GLU A 264 10.83 5.62 -4.66
C GLU A 264 9.78 5.93 -3.60
N LEU A 265 9.73 5.10 -2.56
CA LEU A 265 8.92 5.33 -1.38
C LEU A 265 9.80 5.99 -0.32
N VAL A 266 9.42 7.20 0.11
CA VAL A 266 10.15 7.96 1.13
C VAL A 266 9.27 8.14 2.37
N PHE A 267 9.87 8.19 3.55
CA PHE A 267 9.15 8.20 4.83
C PHE A 267 9.20 9.56 5.50
N TRP A 268 8.11 9.96 6.14
CA TRP A 268 8.07 11.21 6.91
C TRP A 268 8.65 11.00 8.31
N LEU A 269 9.59 11.85 8.71
CA LEU A 269 10.14 11.90 10.07
C LEU A 269 9.56 13.09 10.84
N PRO A 270 8.60 12.86 11.77
CA PRO A 270 7.90 13.95 12.47
C PRO A 270 8.83 14.86 13.28
N GLY A 271 9.91 14.31 13.84
CA GLY A 271 10.84 15.09 14.68
C GLY A 271 11.73 16.08 13.92
N PHE A 272 11.88 15.90 12.61
CA PHE A 272 12.76 16.73 11.76
C PHE A 272 12.00 17.43 10.62
N GLU A 273 10.68 17.22 10.52
CA GLU A 273 9.81 17.73 9.44
C GLU A 273 10.40 17.52 8.03
N THR A 274 10.99 16.35 7.81
CA THR A 274 11.65 16.01 6.54
C THR A 274 11.32 14.60 6.08
N TYR A 275 11.40 14.38 4.78
CA TYR A 275 11.33 13.05 4.18
C TYR A 275 12.70 12.38 4.21
N VAL A 276 12.73 11.07 4.43
CA VAL A 276 13.93 10.24 4.37
C VAL A 276 13.75 9.05 3.45
N ASP A 277 14.86 8.56 2.91
CA ASP A 277 14.89 7.29 2.18
C ASP A 277 14.80 6.07 3.12
N GLU A 278 14.82 4.87 2.54
CA GLU A 278 14.79 3.58 3.25
C GLU A 278 15.99 3.40 4.22
N ASP A 279 17.11 4.09 3.97
CA ASP A 279 18.30 4.08 4.82
C ASP A 279 18.24 5.17 5.93
N GLY A 280 17.17 5.95 5.99
CA GLY A 280 16.97 7.02 6.96
C GLY A 280 17.75 8.30 6.66
N ARG A 281 18.25 8.48 5.43
CA ARG A 281 18.96 9.68 5.00
C ARG A 281 17.98 10.73 4.48
N PRO A 282 18.23 12.04 4.71
CA PRO A 282 17.37 13.10 4.20
C PRO A 282 17.19 13.02 2.68
N PHE A 283 15.95 13.00 2.22
CA PHE A 283 15.63 12.94 0.80
C PHE A 283 15.75 14.34 0.16
N PRO A 284 16.56 14.51 -0.90
CA PRO A 284 16.68 15.79 -1.60
C PRO A 284 15.40 16.10 -2.41
N PRO A 285 15.16 17.36 -2.79
CA PRO A 285 14.03 17.69 -3.67
C PRO A 285 14.09 16.90 -4.98
N PRO A 286 12.94 16.40 -5.48
CA PRO A 286 12.91 15.55 -6.68
C PRO A 286 13.49 16.28 -7.90
N ALA A 287 14.24 15.53 -8.71
CA ALA A 287 14.81 16.03 -9.97
C ALA A 287 13.72 16.45 -10.98
N ASP A 288 14.10 17.24 -11.98
CA ASP A 288 13.19 17.68 -13.05
C ASP A 288 12.48 16.49 -13.72
N GLY A 289 11.14 16.55 -13.74
CA GLY A 289 10.29 15.49 -14.29
C GLY A 289 9.80 14.47 -13.27
N ARG A 290 10.20 14.57 -12.00
CA ARG A 290 9.64 13.78 -10.89
C ARG A 290 8.77 14.62 -9.97
N VAL A 291 7.77 13.98 -9.37
CA VAL A 291 6.81 14.60 -8.47
C VAL A 291 6.77 13.81 -7.18
N LEU A 292 6.73 14.52 -6.05
CA LEU A 292 6.52 13.95 -4.73
C LEU A 292 5.05 14.09 -4.36
N THR A 293 4.39 12.97 -4.11
CA THR A 293 2.99 12.91 -3.69
C THR A 293 2.91 12.36 -2.27
N PRO A 294 2.46 13.15 -1.27
CA PRO A 294 2.39 12.70 0.11
C PRO A 294 1.33 11.61 0.31
N ILE A 295 1.62 10.68 1.21
CA ILE A 295 0.70 9.70 1.78
C ILE A 295 0.43 10.12 3.22
N GLU A 296 -0.83 10.40 3.52
CA GLU A 296 -1.29 10.86 4.83
C GLU A 296 -2.17 9.78 5.48
N HIS A 297 -2.02 9.62 6.80
CA HIS A 297 -2.86 8.79 7.64
C HIS A 297 -3.52 9.72 8.66
N ASP A 298 -4.85 9.78 8.67
CA ASP A 298 -5.63 10.69 9.53
C ASP A 298 -5.17 12.17 9.47
N GLY A 299 -4.72 12.62 8.29
CA GLY A 299 -4.26 14.01 8.06
C GLY A 299 -2.84 14.29 8.53
N VAL A 300 -2.08 13.27 8.94
CA VAL A 300 -0.66 13.38 9.28
C VAL A 300 0.16 12.71 8.16
N PRO A 301 1.17 13.39 7.59
CA PRO A 301 2.04 12.78 6.58
C PRO A 301 2.84 11.63 7.19
N VAL A 302 2.85 10.52 6.47
CA VAL A 302 3.45 9.25 6.92
C VAL A 302 4.58 8.83 6.00
N ALA A 303 4.35 8.98 4.70
CA ALA A 303 5.28 8.68 3.63
C ALA A 303 4.99 9.60 2.44
N ALA A 304 5.75 9.47 1.36
CA ALA A 304 5.43 10.04 0.07
C ALA A 304 5.93 9.12 -1.05
N LEU A 305 5.23 9.15 -2.19
CA LEU A 305 5.65 8.51 -3.42
C LEU A 305 6.39 9.53 -4.27
N VAL A 306 7.63 9.22 -4.64
CA VAL A 306 8.39 10.02 -5.60
C VAL A 306 8.36 9.28 -6.93
N HIS A 307 7.66 9.83 -7.91
CA HIS A 307 7.32 9.11 -9.14
C HIS A 307 7.44 10.01 -10.40
N ASP A 308 7.40 9.42 -11.59
CA ASP A 308 7.40 10.17 -12.86
C ASP A 308 6.18 11.13 -12.92
N ALA A 309 6.41 12.36 -13.37
CA ALA A 309 5.37 13.38 -13.49
C ALA A 309 4.18 12.94 -14.36
N ALA A 310 4.35 11.96 -15.26
CA ALA A 310 3.28 11.38 -16.07
C ALA A 310 2.09 10.89 -15.21
N LEU A 311 2.35 10.34 -14.02
CA LEU A 311 1.32 9.79 -13.15
C LEU A 311 0.41 10.88 -12.54
N THR A 312 0.84 12.15 -12.53
CA THR A 312 -0.04 13.26 -12.09
C THR A 312 -1.24 13.49 -13.02
N TYR A 313 -1.19 12.94 -14.25
CA TYR A 313 -2.32 12.97 -15.18
C TYR A 313 -3.33 11.82 -14.95
N GLU A 314 -3.07 10.97 -13.95
CA GLU A 314 -3.96 9.90 -13.48
C GLU A 314 -4.27 10.04 -11.98
N PRO A 315 -4.92 11.13 -11.54
CA PRO A 315 -5.12 11.42 -10.12
C PRO A 315 -5.93 10.35 -9.39
N ASP A 316 -6.90 9.71 -10.06
CA ASP A 316 -7.69 8.61 -9.47
C ASP A 316 -6.83 7.38 -9.20
N LEU A 317 -5.91 7.05 -10.11
CA LEU A 317 -4.99 5.91 -9.94
C LEU A 317 -4.04 6.21 -8.79
N LEU A 318 -3.44 7.40 -8.80
CA LEU A 318 -2.53 7.83 -7.74
C LEU A 318 -3.21 7.86 -6.38
N ALA A 319 -4.43 8.38 -6.29
CA ALA A 319 -5.22 8.39 -5.05
C ALA A 319 -5.54 6.96 -4.57
N GLY A 320 -5.95 6.06 -5.46
CA GLY A 320 -6.20 4.66 -5.13
C GLY A 320 -4.95 3.93 -4.64
N VAL A 321 -3.80 4.19 -5.27
CA VAL A 321 -2.51 3.63 -4.86
C VAL A 321 -2.04 4.21 -3.54
N CYS A 322 -2.14 5.52 -3.32
CA CYS A 322 -1.81 6.15 -2.04
C CYS A 322 -2.69 5.62 -0.90
N ALA A 323 -3.99 5.42 -1.13
CA ALA A 323 -4.88 4.83 -0.14
C ALA A 323 -4.53 3.37 0.17
N ALA A 324 -4.17 2.59 -0.85
CA ALA A 324 -3.73 1.21 -0.65
C ALA A 324 -2.38 1.15 0.11
N ALA A 325 -1.45 2.05 -0.21
CA ALA A 325 -0.17 2.18 0.46
C ALA A 325 -0.34 2.62 1.92
N ASP A 326 -1.25 3.56 2.21
CA ASP A 326 -1.59 3.97 3.58
C ASP A 326 -2.01 2.78 4.45
N VAL A 327 -2.97 1.98 3.96
CA VAL A 327 -3.44 0.77 4.64
C VAL A 327 -2.29 -0.23 4.89
N ALA A 328 -1.43 -0.43 3.90
CA ALA A 328 -0.30 -1.34 4.02
C ALA A 328 0.75 -0.85 5.03
N LEU A 329 1.08 0.45 5.00
CA LEU A 329 2.02 1.07 5.94
C LEU A 329 1.49 1.03 7.38
N ALA A 330 0.19 1.25 7.58
CA ALA A 330 -0.45 1.13 8.89
C ALA A 330 -0.32 -0.30 9.45
N HIS A 331 -0.52 -1.31 8.60
CA HIS A 331 -0.37 -2.72 9.00
C HIS A 331 1.07 -3.06 9.40
N THR A 332 2.07 -2.68 8.60
CA THR A 332 3.49 -2.95 8.90
C THR A 332 3.93 -2.33 10.23
N ARG A 333 3.48 -1.10 10.52
CA ARG A 333 3.77 -0.43 11.79
C ARG A 333 3.18 -1.16 12.99
N LEU A 334 1.91 -1.58 12.91
CA LEU A 334 1.26 -2.35 13.98
C LEU A 334 2.00 -3.67 14.25
N VAL A 335 2.43 -4.37 13.18
CA VAL A 335 3.20 -5.62 13.31
C VAL A 335 4.58 -5.37 13.96
N GLN A 336 5.27 -4.30 13.59
CA GLN A 336 6.55 -3.93 14.20
C GLN A 336 6.39 -3.51 15.67
N GLU A 337 5.36 -2.76 16.03
CA GLU A 337 5.07 -2.39 17.41
C GLU A 337 4.75 -3.60 18.28
N LEU A 338 3.95 -4.54 17.77
CA LEU A 338 3.68 -5.81 18.44
C LEU A 338 4.95 -6.64 18.64
N SER A 339 5.82 -6.68 17.62
CA SER A 339 7.10 -7.40 17.69
C SER A 339 8.04 -6.77 18.72
N ARG A 340 8.16 -5.43 18.74
CA ARG A 340 8.94 -4.68 19.74
C ARG A 340 8.36 -4.81 21.15
N SER A 341 7.04 -4.97 21.28
CA SER A 341 6.41 -5.25 22.58
C SER A 341 6.75 -6.65 23.08
N ARG A 342 6.69 -7.67 22.21
CA ARG A 342 7.06 -9.05 22.55
C ARG A 342 8.52 -9.19 22.99
N VAL A 343 9.45 -8.55 22.29
CA VAL A 343 10.88 -8.57 22.67
C VAL A 343 11.10 -7.97 24.07
N ARG A 344 10.46 -6.83 24.37
CA ARG A 344 10.55 -6.18 25.70
C ARG A 344 9.99 -7.06 26.83
N ILE A 345 8.94 -7.84 26.56
CA ILE A 345 8.35 -8.75 27.55
C ILE A 345 9.27 -9.95 27.82
N VAL A 346 9.89 -10.52 26.78
CA VAL A 346 10.84 -11.63 26.91
C VAL A 346 12.10 -11.20 27.67
N GLU A 347 12.67 -10.05 27.32
CA GLU A 347 13.84 -9.49 28.00
C GLU A 347 13.58 -9.18 29.50
N ALA A 348 12.37 -8.69 29.82
CA ALA A 348 11.96 -8.47 31.21
C ALA A 348 11.83 -9.79 31.99
N GLY A 349 11.32 -10.85 31.35
CA GLY A 349 11.23 -12.20 31.92
C GLY A 349 12.60 -12.81 32.25
N ASP A 350 13.57 -12.69 31.33
CA ASP A 350 14.94 -13.21 31.52
C ASP A 350 15.72 -12.44 32.60
N ALA A 351 15.45 -11.15 32.76
CA ALA A 351 16.04 -10.34 33.82
C ALA A 351 15.48 -10.70 35.21
N ALA A 352 14.18 -11.01 35.30
CA ALA A 352 13.56 -11.48 36.54
C ALA A 352 14.07 -12.87 36.93
N ARG A 353 14.19 -13.80 35.96
CA ARG A 353 14.75 -15.14 36.18
C ARG A 353 16.16 -15.11 36.76
N ARG A 354 17.08 -14.35 36.13
CA ARG A 354 18.48 -14.24 36.59
C ARG A 354 18.63 -13.58 37.95
N ARG A 355 17.62 -12.81 38.40
CA ARG A 355 17.59 -12.22 39.74
C ARG A 355 17.20 -13.27 40.78
N ILE A 356 16.14 -14.04 40.50
CA ILE A 356 15.68 -15.13 41.36
C ILE A 356 16.77 -16.21 41.54
N GLU A 357 17.47 -16.59 40.46
CA GLU A 357 18.57 -17.56 40.54
C GLU A 357 19.72 -17.08 41.44
N ARG A 358 20.07 -15.79 41.40
CA ARG A 358 21.09 -15.19 42.29
C ARG A 358 20.62 -15.11 43.73
N ASP A 359 19.40 -14.62 43.97
CA ASP A 359 18.85 -14.50 45.32
C ASP A 359 18.73 -15.89 45.98
N LEU A 360 18.42 -16.93 45.20
CA LEU A 360 18.40 -18.31 45.66
C LEU A 360 19.80 -18.82 46.01
N HIS A 361 20.78 -18.58 45.13
CA HIS A 361 22.16 -19.02 45.33
C HIS A 361 22.79 -18.38 46.57
N ASP A 362 22.66 -17.05 46.71
CA ASP A 362 23.28 -16.29 47.79
C ASP A 362 22.57 -16.56 49.13
N GLY A 363 21.24 -16.65 49.11
CA GLY A 363 20.45 -16.97 50.29
C GLY A 363 20.65 -18.41 50.79
N ALA A 364 20.85 -19.38 49.89
CA ALA A 364 21.17 -20.75 50.27
C ALA A 364 22.59 -20.88 50.85
N GLN A 365 23.57 -20.21 50.24
CA GLN A 365 24.96 -20.23 50.70
C GLN A 365 25.14 -19.62 52.09
N GLN A 366 24.57 -18.44 52.37
CA GLN A 366 24.67 -17.83 53.70
C GLN A 366 24.11 -18.73 54.80
N ARG A 367 22.99 -19.40 54.54
CA ARG A 367 22.33 -20.27 55.52
C ARG A 367 23.09 -21.58 55.76
N LEU A 368 23.63 -22.20 54.71
CA LEU A 368 24.48 -23.38 54.85
C LEU A 368 25.77 -23.08 55.63
N VAL A 369 26.35 -21.89 55.44
CA VAL A 369 27.51 -21.42 56.22
C VAL A 369 27.14 -21.23 57.69
N SER A 370 26.01 -20.59 57.99
CA SER A 370 25.51 -20.43 59.37
C SER A 370 25.28 -21.77 60.07
N LEU A 371 24.69 -22.74 59.37
CA LEU A 371 24.47 -24.09 59.90
C LEU A 371 25.79 -24.83 60.16
N ALA A 372 26.76 -24.74 59.24
CA ALA A 372 28.09 -25.34 59.43
C ALA A 372 28.81 -24.77 60.67
N ILE A 373 28.65 -23.48 60.94
CA ILE A 373 29.19 -22.83 62.14
C ILE A 373 28.46 -23.31 63.40
N ALA A 374 27.13 -23.38 63.37
CA ALA A 374 26.32 -23.85 64.50
C ALA A 374 26.65 -25.31 64.89
N LEU A 375 26.83 -26.19 63.90
CA LEU A 375 27.23 -27.58 64.12
C LEU A 375 28.64 -27.67 64.73
N ARG A 376 29.60 -26.88 64.24
CA ARG A 376 30.96 -26.83 64.78
C ARG A 376 31.01 -26.38 66.24
N LEU A 377 30.27 -25.33 66.58
CA LEU A 377 30.15 -24.85 67.97
C LEU A 377 29.50 -25.89 68.89
N THR A 378 28.65 -26.74 68.33
CA THR A 378 28.01 -27.84 69.06
C THR A 378 28.97 -29.00 69.29
N GLU A 379 29.78 -29.37 68.29
CA GLU A 379 30.84 -30.40 68.42
C GLU A 379 31.83 -30.09 69.56
N ASP A 380 32.23 -28.83 69.70
CA ASP A 380 33.14 -28.39 70.76
C ASP A 380 32.51 -28.51 72.16
N ARG A 381 31.18 -28.42 72.27
CA ARG A 381 30.45 -28.40 73.56
C ARG A 381 30.00 -29.78 74.07
N ILE A 382 29.99 -30.80 73.21
CA ILE A 382 29.55 -32.17 73.55
C ILE A 382 30.34 -32.78 74.73
N LYS A 383 31.60 -32.37 74.93
CA LYS A 383 32.45 -32.88 76.01
C LYS A 383 32.29 -32.14 77.35
N GLU A 384 31.82 -30.90 77.31
CA GLU A 384 31.76 -30.00 78.48
C GLU A 384 30.36 -29.95 79.10
N ASP A 385 29.31 -29.92 78.28
CA ASP A 385 27.92 -29.84 78.72
C ASP A 385 26.99 -30.56 77.72
N PRO A 386 26.73 -31.87 77.95
CA PRO A 386 25.96 -32.71 77.04
C PRO A 386 24.50 -32.26 76.86
N ASP A 387 23.86 -31.74 77.90
CA ASP A 387 22.44 -31.35 77.87
C ASP A 387 22.23 -30.08 77.02
N THR A 388 23.15 -29.13 77.14
CA THR A 388 23.15 -27.93 76.29
C THR A 388 23.50 -28.28 74.83
N ALA A 389 24.41 -29.22 74.60
CA ALA A 389 24.75 -29.69 73.26
C ALA A 389 23.55 -30.35 72.55
N VAL A 390 22.77 -31.20 73.26
CA VAL A 390 21.54 -31.80 72.72
C VAL A 390 20.52 -30.73 72.30
N THR A 391 20.39 -29.66 73.08
CA THR A 391 19.47 -28.54 72.79
C THR A 391 19.91 -27.75 71.56
N LEU A 392 21.21 -27.51 71.40
CA LEU A 392 21.77 -26.82 70.22
C LEU A 392 21.65 -27.66 68.93
N VAL A 393 21.87 -28.98 69.01
CA VAL A 393 21.61 -29.89 67.87
C VAL A 393 20.14 -29.85 67.47
N ALA A 394 19.22 -29.85 68.45
CA ALA A 394 17.79 -29.79 68.18
C ALA A 394 17.36 -28.49 67.48
N ALA A 395 17.93 -27.35 67.89
CA ALA A 395 17.71 -26.05 67.26
C ALA A 395 18.27 -25.99 65.82
N ALA A 396 19.52 -26.44 65.61
CA ALA A 396 20.14 -26.51 64.28
C ALA A 396 19.37 -27.44 63.33
N ARG A 397 18.85 -28.57 63.83
CA ARG A 397 18.01 -29.49 63.05
C ARG A 397 16.68 -28.86 62.65
N LYS A 398 16.09 -28.05 63.52
CA LYS A 398 14.85 -27.31 63.24
C LYS A 398 15.08 -26.25 62.16
N GLU A 399 16.13 -25.43 62.30
CA GLU A 399 16.49 -24.38 61.34
C GLU A 399 16.85 -24.95 59.95
N LEU A 400 17.55 -26.10 59.91
CA LEU A 400 17.79 -26.83 58.66
C LEU A 400 16.48 -27.32 58.01
N SER A 401 15.54 -27.82 58.81
CA SER A 401 14.26 -28.33 58.29
C SER A 401 13.40 -27.21 57.71
N GLU A 402 13.32 -26.07 58.42
CA GLU A 402 12.61 -24.87 57.94
C GLU A 402 13.26 -24.30 56.66
N SER A 403 14.60 -24.24 56.63
CA SER A 403 15.36 -23.78 55.44
C SER A 403 15.21 -24.72 54.24
N LEU A 404 15.16 -26.03 54.46
CA LEU A 404 14.89 -27.01 53.40
C LEU A 404 13.47 -26.89 52.87
N GLU A 405 12.50 -26.57 53.72
CA GLU A 405 11.11 -26.35 53.29
C GLU A 405 10.97 -25.09 52.44
N GLU A 406 11.61 -23.98 52.83
CA GLU A 406 11.67 -22.75 52.02
C GLU A 406 12.41 -22.96 50.68
N LEU A 407 13.54 -23.68 50.68
CA LEU A 407 14.26 -24.04 49.46
C LEU A 407 13.42 -24.93 48.54
N ARG A 408 12.61 -25.84 49.11
CA ARG A 408 11.69 -26.68 48.35
C ARG A 408 10.54 -25.87 47.75
N GLU A 409 9.98 -24.91 48.48
CA GLU A 409 8.95 -24.01 47.94
C GLU A 409 9.50 -23.12 46.81
N LEU A 410 10.74 -22.62 46.93
CA LEU A 410 11.40 -21.84 45.87
C LEU A 410 11.80 -22.70 44.66
N ALA A 411 12.30 -23.92 44.87
CA ALA A 411 12.70 -24.83 43.80
C ALA A 411 11.51 -25.37 42.99
N ARG A 412 10.30 -25.42 43.57
CA ARG A 412 9.06 -25.78 42.84
C ARG A 412 8.73 -24.78 41.72
N GLY A 413 9.27 -23.56 41.76
CA GLY A 413 9.06 -22.52 40.75
C GLY A 413 10.08 -22.48 39.60
N ILE A 414 11.15 -23.29 39.63
CA ILE A 414 12.23 -23.23 38.63
C ILE A 414 12.22 -24.49 37.75
N HIS A 415 12.20 -24.26 36.44
CA HIS A 415 12.25 -25.24 35.36
C HIS A 415 13.20 -26.41 35.67
N PRO A 416 12.75 -27.67 35.67
CA PRO A 416 13.62 -28.78 36.00
C PRO A 416 14.47 -29.15 34.79
N ALA A 417 15.78 -29.21 34.97
CA ALA A 417 16.71 -29.91 34.07
C ALA A 417 16.29 -31.37 33.79
N VAL A 418 15.35 -31.91 34.58
CA VAL A 418 14.79 -33.26 34.41
C VAL A 418 13.96 -33.41 33.13
N LEU A 419 13.39 -32.32 32.56
CA LEU A 419 12.67 -32.40 31.28
C LEU A 419 13.59 -32.73 30.10
N GLU A 420 14.92 -32.56 30.21
CA GLU A 420 15.88 -33.02 29.20
C GLU A 420 15.84 -34.55 28.96
N HIS A 421 15.32 -35.30 29.94
CA HIS A 421 15.17 -36.75 29.89
C HIS A 421 13.72 -37.18 29.56
N GLY A 422 12.89 -36.23 29.12
CA GLY A 422 11.49 -36.44 28.73
C GLY A 422 10.48 -36.35 29.88
N LEU A 423 9.23 -36.03 29.53
CA LEU A 423 8.13 -35.81 30.47
C LEU A 423 7.87 -37.03 31.38
N ALA A 424 7.92 -38.26 30.86
CA ALA A 424 7.68 -39.47 31.66
C ALA A 424 8.71 -39.62 32.81
N THR A 425 9.98 -39.35 32.54
CA THR A 425 11.07 -39.37 33.51
C THR A 425 10.89 -38.26 34.56
N ALA A 426 10.47 -37.08 34.12
CA ALA A 426 10.21 -35.94 34.99
C ALA A 426 9.04 -36.19 35.94
N LEU A 427 7.94 -36.78 35.46
CA LEU A 427 6.78 -37.16 36.28
C LEU A 427 7.11 -38.30 37.26
N SER A 428 7.85 -39.32 36.81
CA SER A 428 8.30 -40.40 37.70
C SER A 428 9.18 -39.87 38.84
N SER A 429 10.05 -38.90 38.52
CA SER A 429 10.88 -38.24 39.52
C SER A 429 10.07 -37.39 40.52
N LEU A 430 8.96 -36.79 40.08
CA LEU A 430 8.02 -36.10 40.97
C LEU A 430 7.32 -37.08 41.91
N ALA A 431 6.86 -38.22 41.40
CA ALA A 431 6.21 -39.26 42.20
C ALA A 431 7.10 -39.80 43.32
N ILE A 432 8.37 -40.06 43.04
CA ILE A 432 9.35 -40.52 44.04
C ILE A 432 9.54 -39.52 45.19
N ARG A 433 9.41 -38.21 44.90
CA ARG A 433 9.59 -37.13 45.88
C ARG A 433 8.31 -36.75 46.61
N SER A 434 7.17 -37.32 46.23
CA SER A 434 5.88 -37.03 46.85
C SER A 434 5.78 -37.71 48.22
N PRO A 435 5.28 -37.01 49.26
CA PRO A 435 5.02 -37.63 50.56
C PRO A 435 3.83 -38.61 50.53
N THR A 436 2.90 -38.44 49.57
CA THR A 436 1.80 -39.37 49.30
C THR A 436 2.20 -40.35 48.19
N PRO A 437 1.93 -41.66 48.30
CA PRO A 437 2.19 -42.61 47.22
C PRO A 437 1.52 -42.20 45.90
N VAL A 438 2.32 -42.04 44.83
CA VAL A 438 1.83 -41.63 43.50
C VAL A 438 2.09 -42.71 42.46
N GLN A 439 1.05 -43.13 41.74
CA GLN A 439 1.19 -43.96 40.55
C GLN A 439 1.23 -43.09 39.29
N VAL A 440 2.27 -43.25 38.47
CA VAL A 440 2.43 -42.50 37.21
C VAL A 440 2.21 -43.42 36.03
N THR A 441 1.27 -43.07 35.15
CA THR A 441 1.04 -43.73 33.86
C THR A 441 1.20 -42.72 32.75
N CYS A 442 2.26 -42.84 31.95
CA CYS A 442 2.53 -41.93 30.83
C CYS A 442 2.54 -42.73 29.53
N ALA A 443 1.49 -42.57 28.71
CA ALA A 443 1.34 -43.24 27.41
C ALA A 443 1.40 -42.19 26.29
N LEU A 444 2.61 -41.95 25.77
CA LEU A 444 2.89 -41.02 24.69
C LEU A 444 3.58 -41.74 23.53
N ASP A 445 3.00 -41.67 22.33
CA ASP A 445 3.53 -42.32 21.12
C ASP A 445 4.51 -41.43 20.32
N GLY A 446 5.13 -40.43 20.96
CA GLY A 446 6.09 -39.52 20.33
C GLY A 446 6.38 -38.25 21.13
N PRO A 447 7.35 -37.43 20.70
CA PRO A 447 7.72 -36.18 21.39
C PRO A 447 6.59 -35.15 21.30
N LEU A 448 6.46 -34.34 22.35
CA LEU A 448 5.54 -33.20 22.41
C LEU A 448 6.32 -31.88 22.21
N PRO A 449 5.65 -30.79 21.79
CA PRO A 449 6.28 -29.47 21.81
C PRO A 449 6.74 -29.10 23.22
N GLU A 450 7.92 -28.49 23.35
CA GLU A 450 8.54 -28.16 24.64
C GLU A 450 7.61 -27.36 25.57
N ALA A 451 6.88 -26.38 25.01
CA ALA A 451 5.92 -25.58 25.76
C ALA A 451 4.75 -26.43 26.34
N VAL A 452 4.34 -27.48 25.62
CA VAL A 452 3.27 -28.40 26.04
C VAL A 452 3.81 -29.34 27.12
N GLU A 453 5.01 -29.91 26.95
CA GLU A 453 5.64 -30.75 27.99
C GLU A 453 5.80 -30.00 29.31
N LEU A 454 6.27 -28.75 29.22
CA LEU A 454 6.44 -27.89 30.37
C LEU A 454 5.11 -27.58 31.07
N ALA A 455 4.05 -27.31 30.29
CA ALA A 455 2.72 -27.09 30.85
C ALA A 455 2.17 -28.33 31.57
N LEU A 456 2.27 -29.51 30.96
CA LEU A 456 1.85 -30.78 31.58
C LEU A 456 2.62 -31.05 32.88
N TYR A 457 3.94 -30.79 32.87
CA TYR A 457 4.78 -30.92 34.05
C TYR A 457 4.33 -29.99 35.19
N PHE A 458 4.02 -28.73 34.90
CA PHE A 458 3.53 -27.79 35.91
C PHE A 458 2.16 -28.17 36.46
N VAL A 459 1.27 -28.70 35.62
CA VAL A 459 -0.03 -29.24 36.09
C VAL A 459 0.19 -30.38 37.08
N ALA A 460 1.14 -31.27 36.83
CA ALA A 460 1.49 -32.35 37.76
C ALA A 460 2.10 -31.83 39.07
N CYS A 461 3.02 -30.86 39.00
CA CYS A 461 3.64 -30.25 40.18
C CYS A 461 2.59 -29.61 41.09
N GLU A 462 1.74 -28.76 40.53
CA GLU A 462 0.71 -28.03 41.28
C GLU A 462 -0.35 -29.00 41.82
N GLY A 463 -0.76 -29.98 41.01
CA GLY A 463 -1.68 -31.03 41.42
C GLY A 463 -1.16 -31.81 42.62
N LEU A 464 0.06 -32.35 42.55
CA LEU A 464 0.66 -33.12 43.65
C LEU A 464 0.97 -32.26 44.89
N ALA A 465 1.32 -30.98 44.70
CA ALA A 465 1.48 -30.06 45.82
C ALA A 465 0.15 -29.84 46.56
N ASN A 466 -0.96 -29.72 45.84
CA ASN A 466 -2.30 -29.62 46.43
C ASN A 466 -2.70 -30.91 47.14
N VAL A 467 -2.36 -32.09 46.60
CA VAL A 467 -2.57 -33.37 47.27
C VAL A 467 -1.84 -33.38 48.62
N ALA A 468 -0.55 -33.04 48.63
CA ALA A 468 0.27 -33.05 49.84
C ALA A 468 -0.20 -32.05 50.91
N LYS A 469 -0.72 -30.89 50.50
CA LYS A 469 -1.13 -29.81 51.41
C LYS A 469 -2.56 -29.93 51.91
N TYR A 470 -3.47 -30.45 51.10
CA TYR A 470 -4.91 -30.29 51.33
C TYR A 470 -5.74 -31.58 51.26
N ALA A 471 -5.28 -32.63 50.56
CA ALA A 471 -6.17 -33.75 50.23
C ALA A 471 -6.39 -34.75 51.38
N HIS A 472 -5.44 -34.91 52.31
CA HIS A 472 -5.44 -36.03 53.27
C HIS A 472 -5.67 -37.40 52.59
N ALA A 473 -5.07 -37.57 51.40
CA ALA A 473 -5.21 -38.74 50.54
C ALA A 473 -4.25 -39.86 50.95
N ASP A 474 -4.69 -41.12 50.78
CA ASP A 474 -3.87 -42.31 50.96
C ASP A 474 -3.06 -42.61 49.69
N ALA A 475 -3.57 -42.22 48.51
CA ALA A 475 -2.89 -42.38 47.23
C ALA A 475 -3.28 -41.30 46.21
N ALA A 476 -2.40 -41.10 45.23
CA ALA A 476 -2.67 -40.27 44.05
C ALA A 476 -2.25 -40.97 42.75
N GLU A 477 -2.87 -40.58 41.64
CA GLU A 477 -2.56 -41.04 40.30
C GLU A 477 -2.27 -39.85 39.38
N VAL A 478 -1.22 -39.96 38.57
CA VAL A 478 -0.94 -39.04 37.46
C VAL A 478 -0.98 -39.84 36.17
N ARG A 479 -1.91 -39.48 35.28
CA ARG A 479 -2.08 -40.13 33.98
C ARG A 479 -1.88 -39.14 32.86
N VAL A 480 -1.04 -39.47 31.89
CA VAL A 480 -0.87 -38.71 30.64
C VAL A 480 -1.21 -39.60 29.46
N THR A 481 -2.14 -39.14 28.63
CA THR A 481 -2.61 -39.86 27.44
C THR A 481 -2.69 -38.92 26.25
N ARG A 482 -2.26 -39.40 25.08
CA ARG A 482 -2.42 -38.69 23.81
C ARG A 482 -3.62 -39.22 23.03
N HIS A 483 -4.46 -38.32 22.56
CA HIS A 483 -5.61 -38.60 21.69
C HIS A 483 -5.46 -37.79 20.40
N GLY A 484 -4.80 -38.36 19.38
CA GLY A 484 -4.52 -37.68 18.13
C GLY A 484 -3.63 -36.44 18.32
N ASP A 485 -4.19 -35.27 18.07
CA ASP A 485 -3.52 -33.96 18.18
C ASP A 485 -3.80 -33.25 19.50
N GLU A 486 -4.36 -33.94 20.49
CA GLU A 486 -4.56 -33.42 21.85
C GLU A 486 -3.88 -34.36 22.86
N VAL A 487 -3.28 -33.78 23.89
CA VAL A 487 -2.69 -34.49 25.04
C VAL A 487 -3.43 -34.10 26.30
N GLU A 488 -3.80 -35.10 27.09
CA GLU A 488 -4.49 -34.95 28.36
C GLU A 488 -3.56 -35.37 29.49
N ILE A 489 -3.52 -34.56 30.56
CA ILE A 489 -3.00 -34.98 31.87
C ILE A 489 -4.12 -34.93 32.89
N GLU A 490 -4.22 -36.00 33.68
CA GLU A 490 -5.11 -36.12 34.83
C GLU A 490 -4.29 -36.36 36.09
N VAL A 491 -4.50 -35.55 37.11
CA VAL A 491 -4.00 -35.75 38.47
C VAL A 491 -5.20 -36.01 39.37
N ARG A 492 -5.22 -37.18 40.01
CA ARG A 492 -6.34 -37.63 40.84
C ARG A 492 -5.85 -38.05 42.22
N ASP A 493 -6.61 -37.74 43.26
CA ASP A 493 -6.42 -38.25 44.62
C ASP A 493 -7.69 -38.91 45.17
N ASP A 494 -7.54 -39.68 46.26
CA ASP A 494 -8.62 -40.31 47.01
C ASP A 494 -8.96 -39.59 48.33
N GLY A 495 -8.61 -38.30 48.42
CA GLY A 495 -8.73 -37.50 49.62
C GLY A 495 -10.12 -36.92 49.91
N VAL A 496 -10.16 -35.91 50.78
CA VAL A 496 -11.41 -35.32 51.29
C VAL A 496 -12.15 -34.44 50.26
N GLY A 497 -11.52 -34.06 49.15
CA GLY A 497 -12.09 -33.16 48.14
C GLY A 497 -12.39 -31.75 48.67
N GLY A 498 -13.19 -30.98 47.92
CA GLY A 498 -13.59 -29.61 48.28
C GLY A 498 -12.70 -28.49 47.75
N ALA A 499 -11.89 -28.74 46.71
CA ALA A 499 -11.08 -27.71 46.05
C ALA A 499 -11.96 -26.70 45.30
N ASP A 500 -11.83 -25.41 45.62
CA ASP A 500 -12.48 -24.32 44.90
C ASP A 500 -11.63 -23.88 43.69
N GLY A 501 -12.08 -24.25 42.48
CA GLY A 501 -11.43 -23.89 41.22
C GLY A 501 -11.43 -22.38 40.93
N ALA A 502 -12.29 -21.59 41.59
CA ALA A 502 -12.39 -20.16 41.38
C ALA A 502 -11.62 -19.34 42.43
N GLY A 503 -11.24 -19.89 43.58
CA GLY A 503 -10.74 -19.12 44.74
C GLY A 503 -9.22 -19.10 44.95
N GLY A 504 -8.46 -20.06 44.42
CA GLY A 504 -7.02 -20.20 44.67
C GLY A 504 -6.11 -19.50 43.63
N SER A 505 -5.06 -18.81 44.08
CA SER A 505 -4.08 -18.16 43.19
C SER A 505 -3.28 -19.14 42.32
N GLY A 506 -3.02 -20.35 42.84
CA GLY A 506 -2.27 -21.40 42.12
C GLY A 506 -3.04 -21.99 40.94
N LEU A 507 -4.31 -22.37 41.13
CA LEU A 507 -5.16 -22.94 40.08
C LEU A 507 -5.53 -21.93 38.99
N ARG A 508 -5.71 -20.65 39.34
CA ARG A 508 -5.91 -19.58 38.35
C ARG A 508 -4.68 -19.38 37.46
N GLY A 509 -3.48 -19.28 38.05
CA GLY A 509 -2.24 -19.16 37.28
C GLY A 509 -1.97 -20.37 36.38
N LEU A 510 -2.41 -21.56 36.80
CA LEU A 510 -2.34 -22.78 35.99
C LEU A 510 -3.36 -22.74 34.82
N ALA A 511 -4.58 -22.26 35.06
CA ALA A 511 -5.59 -22.09 34.01
C ALA A 511 -5.13 -21.10 32.92
N ASP A 512 -4.64 -19.92 33.31
CA ASP A 512 -4.13 -18.91 32.38
C ASP A 512 -3.02 -19.47 31.47
N ARG A 513 -2.12 -20.29 32.06
CA ARG A 513 -1.01 -20.91 31.32
C ARG A 513 -1.48 -21.98 30.34
N VAL A 514 -2.48 -22.79 30.72
CA VAL A 514 -3.06 -23.81 29.84
C VAL A 514 -3.85 -23.16 28.70
N GLU A 515 -4.60 -22.09 28.99
CA GLU A 515 -5.36 -21.33 27.99
C GLU A 515 -4.45 -20.60 26.99
N ALA A 516 -3.29 -20.08 27.44
CA ALA A 516 -2.30 -19.45 26.56
C ALA A 516 -1.75 -20.39 25.47
N LEU A 517 -1.81 -21.71 25.71
CA LEU A 517 -1.44 -22.76 24.75
C LEU A 517 -2.65 -23.32 23.99
N GLY A 518 -3.83 -22.70 24.11
CA GLY A 518 -5.07 -23.15 23.48
C GLY A 518 -5.69 -24.39 24.14
N GLY A 519 -5.28 -24.71 25.37
CA GLY A 519 -5.80 -25.82 26.16
C GLY A 519 -6.96 -25.46 27.07
N ARG A 520 -7.45 -26.44 27.85
CA ARG A 520 -8.49 -26.25 28.87
C ARG A 520 -8.11 -26.97 30.17
N LEU A 521 -8.34 -26.31 31.30
CA LEU A 521 -8.18 -26.90 32.63
C LEU A 521 -9.55 -27.11 33.29
N ARG A 522 -9.77 -28.28 33.89
CA ARG A 522 -10.98 -28.61 34.66
C ARG A 522 -10.60 -29.17 36.02
N VAL A 523 -11.34 -28.74 37.03
CA VAL A 523 -11.21 -29.24 38.40
C VAL A 523 -12.56 -29.80 38.83
N SER A 524 -12.57 -31.06 39.29
CA SER A 524 -13.73 -31.70 39.89
C SER A 524 -13.32 -32.19 41.28
N SER A 525 -13.96 -31.66 42.32
CA SER A 525 -13.59 -31.98 43.70
C SER A 525 -14.84 -32.12 44.59
N PRO A 526 -15.64 -33.19 44.41
CA PRO A 526 -16.79 -33.44 45.27
C PRO A 526 -16.30 -33.72 46.71
N ALA A 527 -16.98 -33.16 47.70
CA ALA A 527 -16.65 -33.41 49.10
C ALA A 527 -16.74 -34.92 49.42
N GLY A 528 -15.65 -35.47 49.96
CA GLY A 528 -15.50 -36.88 50.34
C GLY A 528 -15.17 -37.85 49.20
N ALA A 529 -14.88 -37.37 47.98
CA ALA A 529 -14.62 -38.22 46.81
C ALA A 529 -13.29 -37.94 46.11
N GLY A 530 -12.38 -37.21 46.75
CA GLY A 530 -11.09 -36.78 46.21
C GLY A 530 -11.18 -35.61 45.23
N THR A 531 -10.03 -35.22 44.67
CA THR A 531 -9.94 -34.20 43.63
C THR A 531 -9.43 -34.80 42.32
N VAL A 532 -9.98 -34.32 41.20
CA VAL A 532 -9.53 -34.62 39.84
C VAL A 532 -9.21 -33.29 39.15
N LEU A 533 -7.93 -33.11 38.80
CA LEU A 533 -7.41 -32.01 38.02
C LEU A 533 -7.08 -32.52 36.62
N ARG A 534 -7.73 -31.98 35.60
CA ARG A 534 -7.56 -32.43 34.21
C ARG A 534 -7.20 -31.26 33.30
N ALA A 535 -6.13 -31.39 32.54
CA ALA A 535 -5.71 -30.43 31.53
C ALA A 535 -5.63 -31.08 30.15
N GLU A 536 -6.27 -30.44 29.16
CA GLU A 536 -6.29 -30.85 27.75
C GLU A 536 -5.51 -29.81 26.94
N LEU A 537 -4.48 -30.20 26.18
CA LEU A 537 -3.62 -29.30 25.41
C LEU A 537 -3.45 -29.79 23.96
N PRO A 538 -3.48 -28.91 22.95
CA PRO A 538 -3.18 -29.30 21.57
C PRO A 538 -1.68 -29.62 21.41
N CYS A 539 -1.37 -30.72 20.73
CA CYS A 539 -0.01 -31.20 20.47
C CYS A 539 0.28 -31.55 19.00
N GLY A 540 -0.70 -31.35 18.09
CA GLY A 540 -0.51 -31.48 16.65
C GLY A 540 0.23 -30.30 16.02
N ALA A 541 1.12 -30.56 15.06
CA ALA A 541 1.84 -29.53 14.31
C ALA A 541 0.89 -28.87 13.29
N GLY A 542 0.26 -27.75 13.67
CA GLY A 542 -0.49 -26.93 12.72
C GLY A 542 -1.59 -26.10 13.35
N THR A 543 -1.33 -24.80 13.42
CA THR A 543 -2.27 -23.68 13.52
C THR A 543 -3.73 -24.06 13.24
N ARG A 544 -4.53 -24.20 14.31
CA ARG A 544 -5.99 -24.32 14.22
C ARG A 544 -6.53 -22.94 13.83
N THR A 545 -6.54 -22.63 12.54
CA THR A 545 -7.27 -21.48 11.99
C THR A 545 -8.73 -21.63 12.40
N LEU A 546 -9.19 -20.77 13.30
CA LEU A 546 -10.58 -20.66 13.69
C LEU A 546 -11.41 -20.27 12.45
N ALA A 547 -11.99 -21.27 11.78
CA ALA A 547 -13.07 -21.05 10.84
C ALA A 547 -14.31 -20.59 11.64
N ARG A 548 -14.62 -19.30 11.56
CA ARG A 548 -15.91 -18.77 11.99
C ARG A 548 -16.95 -19.09 10.92
N SER A 549 -18.00 -19.77 11.37
CA SER A 549 -19.30 -19.96 10.72
C SER A 549 -19.98 -18.65 10.38
#